data_AF-A0A1H3X9B5-F1
#
_entry.id   AF-A0A1H3X9B5-F1
#
_cell.length_a   1.000
_cell.length_b   1.000
_cell.length_c   1.000
_cell.angle_alpha   90.00
_cell.angle_beta   90.00
_cell.angle_gamma   90.00
#
_symmetry.space_group_name_H-M   'P 1'
#
loop_
_entity.id
_entity.type
_entity.pdbx_description
1 polymer ?
#
loop_
_entity_poly.entity_id
_entity_poly.type
_entity_poly.pdbx_seq_one_letter_code
_entity_poly.pdbx_strand_id
1 'polypeptide(L)'
;MEKKSSPIISISVVTVILLAALVGILVYFNLPAQRIRRMLKTTNKYIAEENYDEAILTLKKMLVIDPKNEYLYVMLANTYEKNGDIDKEIEFLQEAVTLMPDNQNLAEIFSDVNPEVTISEAEVTYKEPVSKNGYEGEHKKDTNVIRFDESKHHLNEWVNETDGAMIVETVTSAEETKIRTSGAEPSAIYRQVLGLLSCGMISVDANYIKNYYGIDASQLEGYVFAMSEDVTHVDTVAILKAKDASSVAALAGQLSAVQQQKAQELQDYLPDQYQIVAASSVKTYGNYVYLVMAPNAAAIERTIVDTLTPTVETRVHTSDVDPGAIYSQVINTGLLPGMITVDANYIENYYGIDASQLDGYVFAIPEDVTHADTVAILKAKNATNVPALAEQLSAVQQQKAQELQEYMPDQYQIVAASSVKTYGNYVYLVMSPYAAAIEQIIASNIS
;
A
#
# COMPACT_ATOMS: atom_id res chain seq x y z
N MET A 1 -75.76 -8.26 -0.41
CA MET A 1 -75.22 -9.57 -0.86
C MET A 1 -73.83 -9.72 -0.30
N GLU A 2 -73.61 -10.58 0.69
CA GLU A 2 -72.25 -10.91 1.11
C GLU A 2 -71.58 -11.81 0.06
N LYS A 3 -70.41 -11.39 -0.43
CA LYS A 3 -69.62 -12.14 -1.39
C LYS A 3 -68.84 -13.23 -0.66
N LYS A 4 -69.55 -14.27 -0.20
CA LYS A 4 -69.01 -15.42 0.56
C LYS A 4 -67.80 -16.01 -0.17
N SER A 5 -66.60 -15.69 0.31
CA SER A 5 -65.33 -16.07 -0.33
C SER A 5 -65.21 -17.59 -0.32
N SER A 6 -65.15 -18.20 -1.51
CA SER A 6 -65.01 -19.66 -1.61
C SER A 6 -63.66 -20.07 -0.99
N PRO A 7 -63.64 -20.92 0.05
CA PRO A 7 -62.40 -21.30 0.72
C PRO A 7 -61.44 -22.03 -0.23
N ILE A 8 -61.97 -22.65 -1.30
CA ILE A 8 -61.19 -23.28 -2.36
C ILE A 8 -60.27 -22.26 -3.05
N ILE A 9 -60.76 -21.04 -3.32
CA ILE A 9 -59.96 -19.97 -3.93
C ILE A 9 -58.88 -19.48 -2.96
N SER A 10 -59.23 -19.29 -1.68
CA SER A 10 -58.27 -18.89 -0.64
C SER A 10 -57.15 -19.92 -0.47
N ILE A 11 -57.49 -21.21 -0.43
CA ILE A 11 -56.52 -22.31 -0.33
C ILE A 11 -55.59 -22.33 -1.56
N SER A 12 -56.14 -22.22 -2.78
CA SER A 12 -55.34 -22.19 -4.01
C SER A 12 -54.37 -21.01 -4.10
N VAL A 13 -54.74 -19.82 -3.59
CA VAL A 13 -53.82 -18.68 -3.55
C VAL A 13 -52.70 -18.90 -2.53
N VAL A 14 -53.02 -19.43 -1.34
CA VAL A 14 -52.02 -19.72 -0.30
C VAL A 14 -51.04 -20.82 -0.75
N THR A 15 -51.51 -21.89 -1.41
CA THR A 15 -50.60 -22.93 -1.91
C THR A 15 -49.69 -22.44 -3.03
N VAL A 16 -50.16 -21.56 -3.93
CA VAL A 16 -49.29 -20.93 -4.95
C VAL A 16 -48.24 -20.02 -4.31
N ILE A 17 -48.59 -19.22 -3.29
CA ILE A 17 -47.62 -18.38 -2.56
C ILE A 17 -46.59 -19.25 -1.83
N LEU A 18 -47.01 -20.33 -1.15
CA LEU A 18 -46.10 -21.26 -0.49
C LEU A 18 -45.18 -21.97 -1.48
N LEU A 19 -45.68 -22.40 -2.64
CA LEU A 19 -44.84 -23.00 -3.69
C LEU A 19 -43.84 -21.99 -4.28
N ALA A 20 -44.25 -20.75 -4.52
CA ALA A 20 -43.35 -19.69 -4.98
C ALA A 20 -42.24 -19.38 -3.95
N ALA A 21 -42.59 -19.33 -2.66
CA ALA A 21 -41.61 -19.20 -1.58
C ALA A 21 -40.65 -20.41 -1.52
N LEU A 22 -41.17 -21.64 -1.66
CA LEU A 22 -40.36 -22.87 -1.64
C LEU A 22 -39.39 -22.93 -2.84
N VAL A 23 -39.83 -22.52 -4.03
CA VAL A 23 -38.95 -22.36 -5.20
C VAL A 23 -37.92 -21.24 -5.00
N GLY A 24 -38.31 -20.09 -4.44
CA GLY A 24 -37.37 -19.01 -4.11
C GLY A 24 -36.29 -19.44 -3.10
N ILE A 25 -36.68 -20.18 -2.07
CA ILE A 25 -35.79 -20.80 -1.08
C ILE A 25 -34.86 -21.82 -1.74
N LEU A 26 -35.39 -22.68 -2.63
CA LEU A 26 -34.59 -23.67 -3.36
C LEU A 26 -33.54 -23.01 -4.26
N VAL A 27 -33.93 -21.95 -5.00
CA VAL A 27 -33.01 -21.15 -5.82
C VAL A 27 -31.96 -20.48 -4.94
N TYR A 28 -32.35 -19.83 -3.84
CA TYR A 28 -31.45 -19.16 -2.91
C TYR A 28 -30.38 -20.09 -2.34
N PHE A 29 -30.77 -21.28 -1.84
CA PHE A 29 -29.80 -22.26 -1.32
C PHE A 29 -28.93 -22.89 -2.41
N ASN A 30 -29.34 -22.85 -3.68
CA ASN A 30 -28.59 -23.36 -4.82
C ASN A 30 -27.76 -22.27 -5.54
N LEU A 31 -27.74 -21.02 -5.05
CA LEU A 31 -26.88 -19.96 -5.59
C LEU A 31 -25.38 -20.35 -5.46
N PRO A 32 -24.53 -20.03 -6.45
CA PRO A 32 -23.09 -20.29 -6.42
C PRO A 32 -22.43 -19.89 -5.09
N ALA A 33 -22.64 -18.66 -4.63
CA ALA A 33 -22.08 -18.16 -3.37
C ALA A 33 -22.57 -18.94 -2.12
N GLN A 34 -23.84 -19.37 -2.07
CA GLN A 34 -24.37 -20.16 -0.93
C GLN A 34 -23.93 -21.63 -0.98
N ARG A 35 -23.58 -22.13 -2.17
CA ARG A 35 -22.94 -23.44 -2.35
C ARG A 35 -21.48 -23.39 -1.94
N ILE A 36 -20.72 -22.40 -2.42
CA ILE A 36 -19.34 -22.12 -2.02
C ILE A 36 -19.24 -21.90 -0.50
N ARG A 37 -20.07 -21.04 0.12
CA ARG A 37 -20.05 -20.79 1.58
C ARG A 37 -20.26 -22.07 2.41
N ARG A 38 -21.11 -22.99 1.94
CA ARG A 38 -21.31 -24.29 2.60
C ARG A 38 -20.14 -25.24 2.40
N MET A 39 -19.56 -25.28 1.20
CA MET A 39 -18.39 -26.11 0.90
C MET A 39 -17.14 -25.61 1.65
N LEU A 40 -16.92 -24.29 1.70
CA LEU A 40 -15.85 -23.64 2.46
C LEU A 40 -15.88 -24.01 3.95
N LYS A 41 -17.07 -24.06 4.57
CA LYS A 41 -17.20 -24.53 5.96
C LYS A 41 -16.76 -25.99 6.14
N THR A 42 -16.97 -26.83 5.14
CA THR A 42 -16.48 -28.22 5.14
C THR A 42 -14.96 -28.28 4.88
N THR A 43 -14.44 -27.49 3.94
CA THR A 43 -13.01 -27.33 3.67
C THR A 43 -12.26 -26.93 4.94
N ASN A 44 -12.67 -25.85 5.61
CA ASN A 44 -11.99 -25.35 6.81
C ASN A 44 -12.05 -26.37 7.96
N LYS A 45 -13.12 -27.18 8.04
CA LYS A 45 -13.18 -28.32 8.97
C LYS A 45 -12.14 -29.39 8.61
N TYR A 46 -12.02 -29.76 7.34
CA TYR A 46 -11.02 -30.74 6.91
C TYR A 46 -9.58 -30.25 7.13
N ILE A 47 -9.27 -28.97 6.84
CA ILE A 47 -7.96 -28.36 7.13
C ILE A 47 -7.66 -28.40 8.65
N ALA A 48 -8.65 -28.08 9.49
CA ALA A 48 -8.51 -28.11 10.95
C ALA A 48 -8.48 -29.54 11.56
N GLU A 49 -8.80 -30.56 10.77
CA GLU A 49 -8.66 -31.98 11.12
C GLU A 49 -7.48 -32.64 10.37
N GLU A 50 -6.61 -31.84 9.73
CA GLU A 50 -5.43 -32.26 8.93
C GLU A 50 -5.78 -33.20 7.75
N ASN A 51 -7.05 -33.26 7.34
CA ASN A 51 -7.57 -34.04 6.21
C ASN A 51 -7.40 -33.28 4.87
N TYR A 52 -6.16 -32.89 4.55
CA TYR A 52 -5.88 -31.96 3.46
C TYR A 52 -6.33 -32.47 2.07
N ASP A 53 -6.24 -33.78 1.79
CA ASP A 53 -6.74 -34.38 0.54
C ASP A 53 -8.23 -34.07 0.28
N GLU A 54 -9.08 -34.18 1.30
CA GLU A 54 -10.52 -33.89 1.20
C GLU A 54 -10.80 -32.37 1.16
N ALA A 55 -9.94 -31.55 1.75
CA ALA A 55 -9.95 -30.09 1.57
C ALA A 55 -9.60 -29.70 0.13
N ILE A 56 -8.50 -30.23 -0.43
CA ILE A 56 -8.06 -30.06 -1.83
C ILE A 56 -9.17 -30.48 -2.80
N LEU A 57 -9.75 -31.68 -2.59
CA LEU A 57 -10.86 -32.16 -3.39
C LEU A 57 -12.12 -31.32 -3.25
N THR A 58 -12.33 -30.60 -2.14
CA THR A 58 -13.49 -29.71 -1.95
C THR A 58 -13.24 -28.35 -2.60
N LEU A 59 -12.04 -27.78 -2.47
CA LEU A 59 -11.61 -26.53 -3.10
C LEU A 59 -11.61 -26.61 -4.63
N LYS A 60 -11.09 -27.67 -5.23
CA LYS A 60 -11.19 -27.89 -6.68
C LYS A 60 -12.64 -27.90 -7.17
N LYS A 61 -13.57 -28.47 -6.39
CA LYS A 61 -15.02 -28.43 -6.70
C LYS A 61 -15.66 -27.04 -6.50
N MET A 62 -15.01 -26.12 -5.77
CA MET A 62 -15.45 -24.73 -5.58
C MET A 62 -14.91 -23.83 -6.69
N LEU A 63 -13.68 -24.04 -7.16
CA LEU A 63 -13.11 -23.34 -8.33
C LEU A 63 -13.90 -23.64 -9.62
N VAL A 64 -14.46 -24.84 -9.77
CA VAL A 64 -15.41 -25.17 -10.85
C VAL A 64 -16.73 -24.36 -10.76
N ILE A 65 -17.04 -23.75 -9.61
CA ILE A 65 -18.23 -22.89 -9.39
C ILE A 65 -17.88 -21.41 -9.55
N ASP A 66 -16.67 -20.98 -9.15
CA ASP A 66 -16.16 -19.62 -9.27
C ASP A 66 -14.65 -19.61 -9.63
N PRO A 67 -14.31 -19.65 -10.92
CA PRO A 67 -12.94 -19.89 -11.41
C PRO A 67 -12.05 -18.64 -11.44
N LYS A 68 -12.49 -17.49 -10.89
CA LYS A 68 -11.66 -16.28 -10.72
C LYS A 68 -11.69 -15.77 -9.28
N ASN A 69 -11.91 -16.66 -8.33
CA ASN A 69 -11.95 -16.34 -6.91
C ASN A 69 -10.56 -16.50 -6.28
N GLU A 70 -9.78 -15.42 -6.26
CA GLU A 70 -8.43 -15.35 -5.67
C GLU A 70 -8.31 -16.11 -4.34
N TYR A 71 -9.24 -15.86 -3.41
CA TYR A 71 -9.27 -16.50 -2.08
C TYR A 71 -9.34 -18.04 -2.14
N LEU A 72 -9.98 -18.61 -3.17
CA LEU A 72 -9.99 -20.07 -3.38
C LEU A 72 -8.69 -20.61 -4.00
N TYR A 73 -7.96 -19.78 -4.74
CA TYR A 73 -6.62 -20.12 -5.23
C TYR A 73 -5.60 -20.07 -4.09
N VAL A 74 -5.55 -18.97 -3.33
CA VAL A 74 -4.70 -18.82 -2.13
C VAL A 74 -4.99 -19.94 -1.12
N MET A 75 -6.26 -20.24 -0.83
CA MET A 75 -6.60 -21.31 0.09
C MET A 75 -6.18 -22.70 -0.42
N LEU A 76 -6.23 -22.95 -1.74
CA LEU A 76 -5.81 -24.25 -2.29
C LEU A 76 -4.29 -24.40 -2.32
N ALA A 77 -3.54 -23.34 -2.63
CA ALA A 77 -2.08 -23.31 -2.49
C ALA A 77 -1.67 -23.68 -1.05
N ASN A 78 -2.09 -22.86 -0.06
CA ASN A 78 -1.85 -23.08 1.37
C ASN A 78 -2.40 -24.41 1.92
N THR A 79 -3.21 -25.17 1.16
CA THR A 79 -3.64 -26.52 1.53
C THR A 79 -2.73 -27.60 0.92
N TYR A 80 -2.19 -27.39 -0.28
CA TYR A 80 -1.12 -28.24 -0.82
C TYR A 80 0.16 -28.11 0.00
N GLU A 81 0.57 -26.89 0.38
CA GLU A 81 1.70 -26.62 1.27
C GLU A 81 1.66 -27.53 2.51
N LYS A 82 0.48 -27.58 3.14
CA LYS A 82 0.24 -28.34 4.39
C LYS A 82 0.05 -29.84 4.16
N ASN A 83 -0.30 -30.27 2.95
CA ASN A 83 -0.24 -31.67 2.53
C ASN A 83 1.21 -32.11 2.18
N GLY A 84 2.17 -31.18 2.10
CA GLY A 84 3.51 -31.42 1.57
C GLY A 84 3.57 -31.59 0.04
N ASP A 85 2.50 -31.17 -0.65
CA ASP A 85 2.28 -31.39 -2.09
C ASP A 85 2.88 -30.28 -2.97
N ILE A 86 4.08 -29.81 -2.63
CA ILE A 86 4.69 -28.60 -3.19
C ILE A 86 4.74 -28.61 -4.74
N ASP A 87 5.09 -29.74 -5.36
CA ASP A 87 5.09 -29.87 -6.84
C ASP A 87 3.72 -29.51 -7.47
N LYS A 88 2.63 -29.91 -6.80
CA LYS A 88 1.24 -29.65 -7.24
C LYS A 88 0.76 -28.25 -6.89
N GLU A 89 1.36 -27.64 -5.85
CA GLU A 89 1.16 -26.24 -5.49
C GLU A 89 1.74 -25.32 -6.58
N ILE A 90 2.97 -25.59 -6.99
CA ILE A 90 3.68 -24.88 -8.07
C ILE A 90 2.90 -25.01 -9.39
N GLU A 91 2.53 -26.23 -9.80
CA GLU A 91 1.72 -26.47 -11.02
C GLU A 91 0.40 -25.67 -10.99
N PHE A 92 -0.30 -25.70 -9.86
CA PHE A 92 -1.58 -25.02 -9.70
C PHE A 92 -1.47 -23.48 -9.62
N LEU A 93 -0.45 -22.95 -8.95
CA LEU A 93 -0.18 -21.52 -8.89
C LEU A 93 0.25 -20.98 -10.27
N GLN A 94 0.99 -21.76 -11.05
CA GLN A 94 1.32 -21.41 -12.44
C GLN A 94 0.06 -21.27 -13.31
N GLU A 95 -0.92 -22.19 -13.18
CA GLU A 95 -2.24 -22.03 -13.81
C GLU A 95 -2.99 -20.79 -13.29
N ALA A 96 -2.90 -20.51 -11.97
CA ALA A 96 -3.58 -19.39 -11.32
C ALA A 96 -3.12 -18.03 -11.86
N VAL A 97 -1.80 -17.80 -11.89
CA VAL A 97 -1.18 -16.57 -12.41
C VAL A 97 -1.46 -16.43 -13.90
N THR A 98 -1.44 -17.53 -14.67
CA THR A 98 -1.81 -17.52 -16.10
C THR A 98 -3.27 -17.12 -16.34
N LEU A 99 -4.18 -17.49 -15.43
CA LEU A 99 -5.60 -17.15 -15.53
C LEU A 99 -5.94 -15.75 -15.01
N MET A 100 -5.12 -15.20 -14.10
CA MET A 100 -5.34 -13.90 -13.43
C MET A 100 -4.02 -13.12 -13.32
N PRO A 101 -3.43 -12.67 -14.45
CA PRO A 101 -2.09 -12.06 -14.47
C PRO A 101 -2.00 -10.74 -13.71
N ASP A 102 -3.12 -10.02 -13.55
CA ASP A 102 -3.19 -8.78 -12.77
C ASP A 102 -3.21 -9.02 -11.24
N ASN A 103 -3.23 -10.28 -10.79
CA ASN A 103 -3.38 -10.64 -9.39
C ASN A 103 -2.02 -10.77 -8.67
N GLN A 104 -1.55 -9.64 -8.13
CA GLN A 104 -0.24 -9.55 -7.46
C GLN A 104 -0.06 -10.56 -6.33
N ASN A 105 -1.10 -10.82 -5.51
CA ASN A 105 -1.07 -11.78 -4.40
C ASN A 105 -0.75 -13.21 -4.87
N LEU A 106 -1.38 -13.66 -5.97
CA LEU A 106 -1.10 -14.98 -6.54
C LEU A 106 0.27 -15.08 -7.22
N ALA A 107 0.79 -13.97 -7.75
CA ALA A 107 2.14 -13.91 -8.31
C ALA A 107 3.22 -13.96 -7.21
N GLU A 108 2.99 -13.28 -6.08
CA GLU A 108 3.84 -13.29 -4.88
C GLU A 108 3.93 -14.72 -4.32
N ILE A 109 2.78 -15.36 -4.07
CA ILE A 109 2.74 -16.75 -3.55
C ILE A 109 3.39 -17.75 -4.53
N PHE A 110 3.22 -17.57 -5.85
CA PHE A 110 3.91 -18.43 -6.84
C PHE A 110 5.43 -18.26 -6.80
N SER A 111 5.92 -17.03 -6.59
CA SER A 111 7.35 -16.73 -6.49
C SER A 111 7.97 -17.31 -5.22
N ASP A 112 7.27 -17.24 -4.09
CA ASP A 112 7.74 -17.75 -2.79
C ASP A 112 7.86 -19.28 -2.77
N VAL A 113 6.91 -19.99 -3.40
CA VAL A 113 6.87 -21.46 -3.40
C VAL A 113 7.83 -22.07 -4.46
N ASN A 114 8.22 -21.32 -5.49
CA ASN A 114 9.06 -21.82 -6.60
C ASN A 114 10.40 -21.06 -6.82
N PRO A 115 11.32 -21.04 -5.84
CA PRO A 115 12.57 -20.27 -5.92
C PRO A 115 13.65 -20.84 -6.86
N GLU A 116 13.51 -22.07 -7.39
CA GLU A 116 14.58 -22.76 -8.16
C GLU A 116 14.27 -22.98 -9.67
N VAL A 117 13.55 -22.09 -10.34
CA VAL A 117 13.55 -22.07 -11.83
C VAL A 117 14.75 -21.27 -12.36
N THR A 118 15.96 -21.80 -12.11
CA THR A 118 17.16 -21.39 -12.85
C THR A 118 17.12 -22.01 -14.25
N ILE A 119 17.05 -21.20 -15.31
CA ILE A 119 17.11 -21.70 -16.69
C ILE A 119 18.57 -21.98 -17.08
N SER A 120 19.05 -23.16 -16.69
CA SER A 120 20.21 -23.85 -17.28
C SER A 120 19.71 -25.04 -18.10
N GLU A 121 20.31 -25.47 -19.22
CA GLU A 121 21.69 -25.23 -19.69
C GLU A 121 21.77 -25.43 -21.24
N ALA A 122 22.91 -25.04 -21.84
CA ALA A 122 23.38 -25.42 -23.18
C ALA A 122 22.60 -24.83 -24.41
N GLU A 123 23.23 -24.48 -25.55
CA GLU A 123 24.64 -24.55 -25.95
C GLU A 123 24.94 -23.56 -27.10
N VAL A 124 25.91 -22.63 -26.95
CA VAL A 124 26.86 -22.23 -28.01
C VAL A 124 28.15 -21.70 -27.36
N THR A 125 29.27 -22.39 -27.58
CA THR A 125 30.62 -21.85 -27.29
C THR A 125 31.14 -21.06 -28.50
N TYR A 126 31.60 -19.82 -28.32
CA TYR A 126 32.73 -19.28 -29.10
C TYR A 126 33.57 -18.28 -28.28
N LYS A 127 34.79 -18.00 -28.79
CA LYS A 127 35.91 -17.39 -28.04
C LYS A 127 36.15 -15.93 -28.42
N GLU A 128 36.91 -15.22 -27.57
CA GLU A 128 37.50 -13.91 -27.87
C GLU A 128 38.30 -13.90 -29.20
N PRO A 129 38.60 -12.69 -29.74
CA PRO A 129 39.88 -12.08 -29.36
C PRO A 129 39.86 -10.57 -29.11
N VAL A 130 40.46 -10.18 -27.97
CA VAL A 130 41.37 -9.03 -27.75
C VAL A 130 41.41 -7.92 -28.82
N SER A 131 41.17 -6.67 -28.39
CA SER A 131 41.84 -5.49 -28.98
C SER A 131 42.39 -4.55 -27.88
N LYS A 132 43.44 -3.78 -28.19
CA LYS A 132 44.29 -3.06 -27.21
C LYS A 132 44.02 -1.55 -27.15
N ASN A 133 44.60 -0.93 -26.10
CA ASN A 133 44.85 0.51 -25.86
C ASN A 133 43.62 1.23 -25.26
N GLY A 134 43.66 1.79 -24.04
CA GLY A 134 44.72 1.82 -23.02
C GLY A 134 45.55 3.11 -23.02
N TYR A 135 45.34 3.94 -21.99
CA TYR A 135 46.21 5.04 -21.57
C TYR A 135 46.12 5.19 -20.04
N GLU A 136 47.28 5.26 -19.37
CA GLU A 136 47.38 5.64 -17.95
C GLU A 136 47.45 7.18 -17.82
N GLY A 137 47.05 7.71 -16.66
CA GLY A 137 47.07 9.15 -16.40
C GLY A 137 46.93 9.51 -14.91
N GLU A 138 47.95 9.18 -14.09
CA GLU A 138 48.03 9.78 -12.75
C GLU A 138 48.12 11.31 -12.84
N HIS A 139 47.26 12.02 -12.13
CA HIS A 139 47.60 13.36 -11.61
C HIS A 139 47.20 13.49 -10.14
N LYS A 140 48.03 14.22 -9.39
CA LYS A 140 48.05 14.18 -7.92
C LYS A 140 47.27 15.32 -7.30
N LYS A 141 46.76 15.02 -6.10
CA LYS A 141 46.40 15.91 -4.98
C LYS A 141 46.58 17.41 -5.22
N ASP A 142 45.57 18.17 -4.79
CA ASP A 142 45.84 19.34 -3.97
C ASP A 142 44.87 19.43 -2.78
N THR A 143 45.21 20.22 -1.77
CA THR A 143 44.42 20.34 -0.53
C THR A 143 44.41 21.79 -0.06
N ASN A 144 43.23 22.39 0.08
CA ASN A 144 43.08 23.78 0.53
C ASN A 144 42.09 23.91 1.69
N VAL A 145 42.46 24.71 2.69
CA VAL A 145 41.70 24.94 3.93
C VAL A 145 41.71 26.42 4.29
N ILE A 146 40.57 27.10 4.10
CA ILE A 146 40.29 28.48 4.56
C ILE A 146 38.81 28.44 5.00
N ARG A 147 38.52 28.27 6.30
CA ARG A 147 38.41 29.30 7.37
C ARG A 147 37.23 30.26 7.19
N PHE A 148 36.32 30.25 8.17
CA PHE A 148 35.18 31.17 8.31
C PHE A 148 35.62 32.57 8.79
N ASP A 149 34.84 33.60 8.46
CA ASP A 149 34.91 34.98 9.01
C ASP A 149 33.54 35.35 9.60
N GLU A 150 33.40 35.28 10.94
CA GLU A 150 32.17 35.66 11.66
C GLU A 150 32.08 37.17 11.93
N SER A 151 32.17 38.03 10.91
CA SER A 151 32.04 39.48 11.13
C SER A 151 31.60 40.34 9.92
N LYS A 152 30.30 40.48 9.62
CA LYS A 152 29.75 41.71 8.99
C LYS A 152 28.22 41.86 9.15
N HIS A 153 27.83 42.92 9.86
CA HIS A 153 26.67 43.84 9.72
C HIS A 153 25.39 43.37 9.00
N HIS A 154 24.19 43.34 9.61
CA HIS A 154 23.38 44.38 10.30
C HIS A 154 22.30 45.05 9.39
N LEU A 155 21.26 45.62 10.02
CA LEU A 155 19.93 45.85 9.45
C LEU A 155 19.69 47.19 8.73
N ASN A 156 18.71 47.17 7.82
CA ASN A 156 17.73 48.20 7.42
C ASN A 156 18.18 49.57 6.84
N GLU A 157 17.63 49.93 5.68
CA GLU A 157 16.86 51.19 5.50
C GLU A 157 15.90 51.10 4.28
N TRP A 158 14.92 52.02 4.18
CA TRP A 158 13.80 52.04 3.22
C TRP A 158 13.58 53.46 2.66
N VAL A 159 13.20 53.62 1.38
CA VAL A 159 12.44 54.77 0.84
C VAL A 159 11.56 54.32 -0.36
N ASN A 160 10.30 54.78 -0.43
CA ASN A 160 9.33 54.60 -1.55
C ASN A 160 9.46 55.79 -2.57
N GLU A 161 8.69 56.04 -3.63
CA GLU A 161 7.36 55.64 -4.15
C GLU A 161 7.47 55.58 -5.70
N THR A 162 6.51 55.12 -6.51
CA THR A 162 5.11 54.65 -6.30
C THR A 162 4.92 53.37 -7.18
N ASP A 163 3.77 52.80 -7.54
CA ASP A 163 2.33 53.13 -7.46
C ASP A 163 1.49 51.83 -7.46
N GLY A 164 0.16 51.95 -7.36
CA GLY A 164 -0.77 50.96 -7.94
C GLY A 164 -1.24 49.82 -7.04
N ALA A 165 -2.25 50.13 -6.20
CA ALA A 165 -3.31 49.22 -5.72
C ALA A 165 -3.06 48.22 -4.55
N MET A 166 -3.74 48.55 -3.44
CA MET A 166 -4.52 47.67 -2.54
C MET A 166 -3.83 46.91 -1.37
N ILE A 167 -4.12 47.45 -0.18
CA ILE A 167 -4.25 46.83 1.16
C ILE A 167 -3.16 45.86 1.66
N VAL A 168 -2.26 46.40 2.49
CA VAL A 168 -1.65 45.67 3.60
C VAL A 168 -2.57 45.82 4.82
N GLU A 169 -3.05 44.72 5.38
CA GLU A 169 -3.57 44.68 6.75
C GLU A 169 -2.60 43.85 7.61
N THR A 170 -2.06 44.45 8.66
CA THR A 170 -1.03 43.83 9.51
C THR A 170 -1.65 42.87 10.52
N VAL A 171 -1.70 41.58 10.20
CA VAL A 171 -2.11 40.55 11.17
C VAL A 171 -0.98 40.31 12.17
N THR A 172 -1.29 40.57 13.44
CA THR A 172 -0.41 40.35 14.59
C THR A 172 -0.21 38.86 14.89
N SER A 173 0.79 38.53 15.70
CA SER A 173 1.11 37.18 16.14
C SER A 173 0.07 36.56 17.09
N ALA A 174 -1.12 36.22 16.57
CA ALA A 174 -2.17 35.44 17.24
C ALA A 174 -3.25 34.92 16.27
N GLU A 175 -2.90 33.97 15.38
CA GLU A 175 -3.91 33.10 14.74
C GLU A 175 -3.67 31.65 15.15
N GLU A 176 -4.74 30.98 15.57
CA GLU A 176 -4.70 29.58 15.98
C GLU A 176 -4.36 28.68 14.79
N THR A 177 -3.41 27.77 14.95
CA THR A 177 -3.01 26.82 13.90
C THR A 177 -4.16 25.85 13.61
N LYS A 178 -5.09 26.24 12.74
CA LYS A 178 -6.19 25.39 12.28
C LYS A 178 -5.68 24.35 11.29
N ILE A 179 -4.95 23.36 11.82
CA ILE A 179 -4.39 22.23 11.09
C ILE A 179 -5.51 21.57 10.29
N ARG A 180 -5.45 21.71 8.96
CA ARG A 180 -6.25 20.89 8.06
C ARG A 180 -5.61 19.51 8.03
N THR A 181 -6.21 18.56 8.75
CA THR A 181 -5.94 17.12 8.57
C THR A 181 -6.09 16.74 7.10
N SER A 182 -5.49 15.62 6.67
CA SER A 182 -5.87 15.07 5.37
C SER A 182 -7.39 14.86 5.33
N GLY A 183 -8.02 15.09 4.18
CA GLY A 183 -9.48 15.00 4.03
C GLY A 183 -10.02 13.57 3.98
N ALA A 184 -9.21 12.58 4.36
CA ALA A 184 -9.44 11.17 4.09
C ALA A 184 -10.74 10.66 4.73
N GLU A 185 -11.66 10.15 3.91
CA GLU A 185 -12.90 9.56 4.41
C GLU A 185 -12.60 8.31 5.24
N PRO A 186 -13.22 8.12 6.43
CA PRO A 186 -12.97 6.96 7.29
C PRO A 186 -13.14 5.60 6.59
N SER A 187 -14.01 5.52 5.58
CA SER A 187 -14.16 4.30 4.76
C SER A 187 -12.93 4.00 3.89
N ALA A 188 -12.18 5.01 3.46
CA ALA A 188 -10.93 4.84 2.70
C ALA A 188 -9.80 4.36 3.61
N ILE A 189 -9.66 5.00 4.78
CA ILE A 189 -8.69 4.59 5.82
C ILE A 189 -8.96 3.14 6.25
N TYR A 190 -10.22 2.79 6.48
CA TYR A 190 -10.60 1.43 6.85
C TYR A 190 -10.23 0.39 5.77
N ARG A 191 -10.39 0.70 4.47
CA ARG A 191 -10.01 -0.23 3.39
C ARG A 191 -8.52 -0.57 3.40
N GLN A 192 -7.65 0.37 3.80
CA GLN A 192 -6.20 0.15 3.86
C GLN A 192 -5.78 -0.76 5.03
N VAL A 193 -6.60 -0.88 6.08
CA VAL A 193 -6.29 -1.72 7.26
C VAL A 193 -6.99 -3.08 7.25
N LEU A 194 -7.84 -3.37 6.26
CA LEU A 194 -8.53 -4.66 6.14
C LEU A 194 -7.55 -5.85 6.10
N GLY A 195 -6.45 -5.74 5.37
CA GLY A 195 -5.42 -6.78 5.29
C GLY A 195 -4.59 -6.99 6.57
N LEU A 196 -4.77 -6.15 7.59
CA LEU A 196 -4.09 -6.26 8.88
C LEU A 196 -4.95 -6.92 9.97
N LEU A 197 -6.22 -7.20 9.69
CA LEU A 197 -7.20 -7.73 10.65
C LEU A 197 -7.28 -9.25 10.56
N SER A 198 -7.30 -9.93 11.71
CA SER A 198 -7.15 -11.39 11.80
C SER A 198 -8.46 -12.18 11.61
N CYS A 199 -9.59 -11.51 11.45
CA CYS A 199 -10.92 -12.13 11.34
C CYS A 199 -11.84 -11.37 10.35
N GLY A 200 -12.95 -12.00 9.97
CA GLY A 200 -14.01 -11.32 9.19
C GLY A 200 -14.70 -10.22 10.01
N MET A 201 -14.99 -9.08 9.38
CA MET A 201 -15.45 -7.86 10.07
C MET A 201 -16.75 -7.31 9.47
N ILE A 202 -17.75 -7.08 10.31
CA ILE A 202 -19.00 -6.39 9.97
C ILE A 202 -18.96 -4.92 10.39
N SER A 203 -19.30 -4.03 9.45
CA SER A 203 -19.61 -2.63 9.76
C SER A 203 -21.03 -2.51 10.30
N VAL A 204 -21.20 -1.79 11.42
CA VAL A 204 -22.52 -1.52 12.03
C VAL A 204 -23.04 -0.12 11.67
N ASP A 205 -24.36 0.04 11.61
CA ASP A 205 -25.00 1.25 11.11
C ASP A 205 -25.20 2.37 12.16
N ALA A 206 -25.61 3.55 11.69
CA ALA A 206 -25.76 4.76 12.48
C ALA A 206 -26.78 4.60 13.63
N ASN A 207 -27.82 3.79 13.47
CA ASN A 207 -28.80 3.52 14.53
C ASN A 207 -28.20 2.58 15.58
N TYR A 208 -27.41 1.59 15.17
CA TYR A 208 -26.71 0.69 16.08
C TYR A 208 -25.75 1.47 17.00
N ILE A 209 -24.81 2.25 16.44
CA ILE A 209 -23.82 2.98 17.24
C ILE A 209 -24.45 4.06 18.13
N LYS A 210 -25.56 4.68 17.68
CA LYS A 210 -26.31 5.65 18.48
C LYS A 210 -27.06 4.99 19.64
N ASN A 211 -27.75 3.88 19.39
CA ASN A 211 -28.58 3.21 20.39
C ASN A 211 -27.76 2.42 21.42
N TYR A 212 -26.60 1.89 21.03
CA TYR A 212 -25.80 0.99 21.86
C TYR A 212 -24.54 1.66 22.45
N TYR A 213 -23.92 2.62 21.74
CA TYR A 213 -22.73 3.35 22.22
C TYR A 213 -22.95 4.87 22.43
N GLY A 214 -24.16 5.38 22.17
CA GLY A 214 -24.50 6.80 22.33
C GLY A 214 -23.91 7.73 21.25
N ILE A 215 -23.18 7.20 20.27
CA ILE A 215 -22.47 7.97 19.24
C ILE A 215 -23.48 8.45 18.19
N ASP A 216 -23.82 9.74 18.19
CA ASP A 216 -24.77 10.30 17.24
C ASP A 216 -24.09 10.65 15.93
N ALA A 217 -24.34 9.86 14.88
CA ALA A 217 -23.78 10.07 13.55
C ALA A 217 -24.10 11.45 12.93
N SER A 218 -25.10 12.20 13.46
CA SER A 218 -25.33 13.59 13.04
C SER A 218 -24.20 14.55 13.41
N GLN A 219 -23.31 14.17 14.36
CA GLN A 219 -22.11 14.92 14.76
C GLN A 219 -20.89 14.62 13.87
N LEU A 220 -21.00 13.66 12.95
CA LEU A 220 -19.89 13.11 12.16
C LEU A 220 -20.01 13.50 10.68
N GLU A 221 -18.88 13.86 10.05
CA GLU A 221 -18.80 14.00 8.59
C GLU A 221 -18.82 12.62 7.91
N GLY A 222 -18.14 11.66 8.52
CA GLY A 222 -18.08 10.27 8.11
C GLY A 222 -17.63 9.38 9.26
N TYR A 223 -17.86 8.08 9.15
CA TYR A 223 -17.38 7.10 10.11
C TYR A 223 -17.20 5.72 9.49
N VAL A 224 -16.39 4.90 10.15
CA VAL A 224 -16.53 3.44 10.16
C VAL A 224 -16.63 3.00 11.61
N PHE A 225 -17.49 2.04 11.88
CA PHE A 225 -17.46 1.27 13.11
C PHE A 225 -17.60 -0.20 12.70
N ALA A 226 -16.51 -0.93 12.75
CA ALA A 226 -16.45 -2.34 12.38
C ALA A 226 -16.07 -3.20 13.58
N MET A 227 -16.65 -4.40 13.66
CA MET A 227 -16.38 -5.40 14.70
C MET A 227 -16.35 -6.81 14.08
N SER A 228 -15.75 -7.78 14.76
CA SER A 228 -15.70 -9.16 14.28
C SER A 228 -17.09 -9.74 14.00
N GLU A 229 -17.21 -10.55 12.95
CA GLU A 229 -18.34 -11.48 12.76
C GLU A 229 -18.32 -12.63 13.79
N ASP A 230 -17.16 -12.94 14.36
CA ASP A 230 -16.98 -14.01 15.33
C ASP A 230 -16.98 -13.45 16.76
N VAL A 231 -17.99 -13.83 17.55
CA VAL A 231 -18.16 -13.43 18.96
C VAL A 231 -17.05 -13.91 19.90
N THR A 232 -16.14 -14.76 19.43
CA THR A 232 -14.92 -15.17 20.17
C THR A 232 -13.75 -14.20 19.98
N HIS A 233 -13.83 -13.27 19.03
CA HIS A 233 -12.80 -12.27 18.74
C HIS A 233 -13.31 -10.87 19.12
N VAL A 234 -12.49 -10.08 19.83
CA VAL A 234 -12.89 -8.72 20.22
C VAL A 234 -12.65 -7.68 19.12
N ASP A 235 -11.97 -8.05 18.04
CA ASP A 235 -11.51 -7.17 16.96
C ASP A 235 -12.56 -6.11 16.61
N THR A 236 -12.18 -4.85 16.81
CA THR A 236 -13.02 -3.66 16.70
C THR A 236 -12.20 -2.50 16.17
N VAL A 237 -12.60 -1.97 15.02
CA VAL A 237 -11.99 -0.77 14.41
C VAL A 237 -13.07 0.29 14.26
N ALA A 238 -13.00 1.32 15.11
CA ALA A 238 -13.82 2.52 14.99
C ALA A 238 -12.96 3.69 14.53
N ILE A 239 -13.39 4.40 13.49
CA ILE A 239 -12.75 5.60 12.95
C ILE A 239 -13.86 6.62 12.71
N LEU A 240 -13.92 7.67 13.53
CA LEU A 240 -14.95 8.71 13.51
C LEU A 240 -14.33 10.04 13.07
N LYS A 241 -14.94 10.74 12.11
CA LYS A 241 -14.51 12.07 11.65
C LYS A 241 -15.53 13.11 12.14
N ALA A 242 -15.17 13.90 13.15
CA ALA A 242 -16.06 14.91 13.73
C ALA A 242 -16.26 16.10 12.77
N LYS A 243 -17.47 16.67 12.74
CA LYS A 243 -17.75 17.96 12.07
C LYS A 243 -17.02 19.11 12.74
N ASP A 244 -17.11 19.14 14.07
CA ASP A 244 -16.59 20.21 14.90
C ASP A 244 -15.52 19.69 15.85
N ALA A 245 -14.38 20.38 15.93
CA ALA A 245 -13.29 20.04 16.84
C ALA A 245 -13.72 19.98 18.31
N SER A 246 -14.75 20.74 18.69
CA SER A 246 -15.38 20.70 20.02
C SER A 246 -16.05 19.35 20.35
N SER A 247 -16.43 18.57 19.34
CA SER A 247 -17.05 17.24 19.52
C SER A 247 -16.03 16.13 19.74
N VAL A 248 -14.75 16.34 19.37
CA VAL A 248 -13.66 15.34 19.44
C VAL A 248 -13.51 14.77 20.85
N ALA A 249 -13.51 15.62 21.89
CA ALA A 249 -13.38 15.18 23.28
C ALA A 249 -14.59 14.35 23.76
N ALA A 250 -15.81 14.68 23.31
CA ALA A 250 -17.01 13.92 23.66
C ALA A 250 -17.02 12.54 22.98
N LEU A 251 -16.70 12.50 21.68
CA LEU A 251 -16.58 11.27 20.90
C LEU A 251 -15.45 10.35 21.43
N ALA A 252 -14.34 10.94 21.91
CA ALA A 252 -13.27 10.20 22.57
C ALA A 252 -13.72 9.59 23.90
N GLY A 253 -14.52 10.32 24.69
CA GLY A 253 -15.16 9.79 25.89
C GLY A 253 -16.14 8.64 25.59
N GLN A 254 -16.91 8.75 24.51
CA GLN A 254 -17.84 7.69 24.07
C GLN A 254 -17.10 6.42 23.63
N LEU A 255 -16.07 6.53 22.79
CA LEU A 255 -15.23 5.36 22.44
C LEU A 255 -14.48 4.80 23.66
N SER A 256 -14.15 5.63 24.66
CA SER A 256 -13.54 5.14 25.91
C SER A 256 -14.53 4.33 26.72
N ALA A 257 -15.82 4.68 26.71
CA ALA A 257 -16.89 3.87 27.30
C ALA A 257 -17.08 2.54 26.55
N VAL A 258 -16.95 2.51 25.21
CA VAL A 258 -16.95 1.25 24.42
C VAL A 258 -15.83 0.31 24.88
N GLN A 259 -14.61 0.85 25.05
CA GLN A 259 -13.45 0.09 25.53
C GLN A 259 -13.68 -0.45 26.95
N GLN A 260 -14.19 0.38 27.86
CA GLN A 260 -14.46 -0.04 29.24
C GLN A 260 -15.58 -1.08 29.34
N GLN A 261 -16.64 -0.95 28.53
CA GLN A 261 -17.73 -1.92 28.48
C GLN A 261 -17.23 -3.28 27.95
N LYS A 262 -16.54 -3.31 26.80
CA LYS A 262 -15.97 -4.56 26.26
C LYS A 262 -14.96 -5.20 27.21
N ALA A 263 -14.18 -4.41 27.96
CA ALA A 263 -13.29 -4.94 28.99
C ALA A 263 -14.07 -5.63 30.12
N GLN A 264 -15.16 -5.01 30.63
CA GLN A 264 -16.01 -5.60 31.66
C GLN A 264 -16.76 -6.86 31.18
N GLU A 265 -17.21 -6.87 29.92
CA GLU A 265 -17.89 -8.02 29.32
C GLU A 265 -16.98 -9.25 29.14
N LEU A 266 -15.67 -9.05 28.93
CA LEU A 266 -14.74 -10.12 28.61
C LEU A 266 -13.84 -10.57 29.77
N GLN A 267 -13.67 -9.76 30.82
CA GLN A 267 -12.74 -10.02 31.92
C GLN A 267 -12.90 -11.42 32.56
N ASP A 268 -14.15 -11.85 32.77
CA ASP A 268 -14.47 -13.14 33.40
C ASP A 268 -14.81 -14.26 32.38
N TYR A 269 -14.73 -13.98 31.07
CA TYR A 269 -15.23 -14.88 30.01
C TYR A 269 -14.19 -15.25 28.93
N LEU A 270 -13.39 -14.30 28.45
CA LEU A 270 -12.34 -14.51 27.44
C LEU A 270 -11.08 -13.70 27.83
N PRO A 271 -10.24 -14.20 28.75
CA PRO A 271 -9.13 -13.43 29.34
C PRO A 271 -8.04 -13.03 28.33
N ASP A 272 -7.86 -13.78 27.25
CA ASP A 272 -6.89 -13.44 26.19
C ASP A 272 -7.41 -12.29 25.31
N GLN A 273 -8.71 -12.29 25.00
CA GLN A 273 -9.38 -11.19 24.29
C GLN A 273 -9.47 -9.93 25.17
N TYR A 274 -9.70 -10.10 26.48
CA TYR A 274 -9.64 -9.00 27.45
C TYR A 274 -8.30 -8.27 27.41
N GLN A 275 -7.16 -8.97 27.26
CA GLN A 275 -5.84 -8.33 27.17
C GLN A 275 -5.74 -7.40 25.95
N ILE A 276 -6.35 -7.76 24.81
CA ILE A 276 -6.41 -6.90 23.61
C ILE A 276 -7.20 -5.62 23.92
N VAL A 277 -8.34 -5.72 24.63
CA VAL A 277 -9.10 -4.52 25.05
C VAL A 277 -8.33 -3.68 26.05
N ALA A 278 -7.70 -4.30 27.04
CA ALA A 278 -6.94 -3.62 28.08
C ALA A 278 -5.69 -2.89 27.55
N ALA A 279 -5.09 -3.40 26.47
CA ALA A 279 -3.99 -2.74 25.75
C ALA A 279 -4.48 -1.65 24.76
N SER A 280 -5.72 -1.75 24.27
CA SER A 280 -6.30 -0.75 23.37
C SER A 280 -6.51 0.61 24.07
N SER A 281 -6.42 1.68 23.29
CA SER A 281 -6.70 3.04 23.75
C SER A 281 -7.40 3.85 22.66
N VAL A 282 -8.18 4.85 23.07
CA VAL A 282 -8.77 5.81 22.12
C VAL A 282 -7.73 6.87 21.78
N LYS A 283 -7.56 7.13 20.48
CA LYS A 283 -6.60 8.11 19.95
C LYS A 283 -7.32 9.16 19.11
N THR A 284 -6.70 10.34 19.03
CA THR A 284 -7.27 11.51 18.35
C THR A 284 -6.24 12.11 17.41
N TYR A 285 -6.66 12.48 16.20
CA TYR A 285 -5.83 13.16 15.21
C TYR A 285 -6.63 14.29 14.55
N GLY A 286 -6.45 15.52 15.02
CA GLY A 286 -7.30 16.66 14.62
C GLY A 286 -8.78 16.38 14.89
N ASN A 287 -9.61 16.43 13.85
CA ASN A 287 -11.05 16.11 13.95
C ASN A 287 -11.36 14.59 14.03
N TYR A 288 -10.36 13.71 13.88
CA TYR A 288 -10.58 12.26 13.91
C TYR A 288 -10.43 11.70 15.32
N VAL A 289 -11.30 10.76 15.66
CA VAL A 289 -11.24 9.93 16.87
C VAL A 289 -11.31 8.48 16.45
N TYR A 290 -10.36 7.66 16.91
CA TYR A 290 -10.31 6.24 16.55
C TYR A 290 -9.97 5.33 17.73
N LEU A 291 -10.38 4.08 17.62
CA LEU A 291 -10.19 3.02 18.60
C LEU A 291 -9.93 1.72 17.85
N VAL A 292 -8.83 1.06 18.18
CA VAL A 292 -8.42 -0.22 17.59
C VAL A 292 -8.22 -1.24 18.71
N MET A 293 -9.10 -2.24 18.74
CA MET A 293 -8.88 -3.50 19.44
C MET A 293 -8.57 -4.52 18.36
N ALA A 294 -7.33 -5.03 18.32
CA ALA A 294 -6.90 -6.10 17.41
C ALA A 294 -5.52 -6.60 17.87
N PRO A 295 -5.12 -7.85 17.57
CA PRO A 295 -3.74 -8.31 17.79
C PRO A 295 -2.71 -7.41 17.10
N ASN A 296 -3.01 -6.95 15.89
CA ASN A 296 -2.14 -6.12 15.05
C ASN A 296 -2.34 -4.60 15.25
N ALA A 297 -2.87 -4.16 16.41
CA ALA A 297 -3.30 -2.77 16.63
C ALA A 297 -2.25 -1.73 16.22
N ALA A 298 -0.99 -1.90 16.61
CA ALA A 298 0.08 -0.92 16.31
C ALA A 298 0.31 -0.70 14.79
N ALA A 299 0.11 -1.72 13.95
CA ALA A 299 0.22 -1.58 12.49
C ALA A 299 -1.00 -0.85 11.92
N ILE A 300 -2.21 -1.24 12.35
CA ILE A 300 -3.48 -0.62 11.96
C ILE A 300 -3.49 0.87 12.32
N GLU A 301 -3.07 1.21 13.55
CA GLU A 301 -2.97 2.58 14.02
C GLU A 301 -1.93 3.40 13.25
N ARG A 302 -0.82 2.79 12.83
CA ARG A 302 0.17 3.44 11.98
C ARG A 302 -0.42 3.79 10.62
N THR A 303 -1.07 2.85 9.93
CA THR A 303 -1.73 3.11 8.64
C THR A 303 -2.80 4.21 8.75
N ILE A 304 -3.53 4.26 9.88
CA ILE A 304 -4.46 5.36 10.19
C ILE A 304 -3.72 6.69 10.29
N VAL A 305 -2.65 6.79 11.09
CA VAL A 305 -1.90 8.04 11.29
C VAL A 305 -1.18 8.50 10.02
N ASP A 306 -0.53 7.58 9.31
CA ASP A 306 0.21 7.88 8.07
C ASP A 306 -0.76 8.39 6.98
N THR A 307 -2.01 7.89 6.93
CA THR A 307 -3.06 8.38 6.01
C THR A 307 -3.73 9.69 6.47
N LEU A 308 -3.87 9.92 7.78
CA LEU A 308 -4.47 11.15 8.34
C LEU A 308 -3.52 12.35 8.34
N THR A 309 -2.22 12.08 8.32
CA THR A 309 -1.19 13.12 8.28
C THR A 309 -1.25 13.87 6.94
N PRO A 310 -1.52 15.19 6.93
CA PRO A 310 -1.45 15.96 5.70
C PRO A 310 0.00 16.02 5.22
N THR A 311 0.22 15.85 3.91
CA THR A 311 1.53 16.00 3.26
C THR A 311 1.96 17.47 3.19
N VAL A 312 2.33 18.00 4.35
CA VAL A 312 3.13 19.22 4.52
C VAL A 312 4.34 18.82 5.38
N GLU A 313 5.40 18.41 4.70
CA GLU A 313 6.60 17.82 5.31
C GLU A 313 7.28 18.80 6.27
N THR A 314 7.04 18.57 7.55
CA THR A 314 7.66 19.31 8.67
C THR A 314 8.16 18.33 9.75
N ARG A 315 8.84 17.27 9.29
CA ARG A 315 9.86 16.57 10.07
C ARG A 315 11.20 17.25 9.82
N VAL A 316 12.15 17.11 10.74
CA VAL A 316 13.45 17.82 10.66
C VAL A 316 14.25 17.27 9.48
N HIS A 317 14.61 18.14 8.53
CA HIS A 317 15.41 17.76 7.37
C HIS A 317 16.71 17.04 7.75
N THR A 318 16.80 15.76 7.39
CA THR A 318 18.07 15.04 7.14
C THR A 318 18.40 15.02 5.64
N SER A 319 17.87 15.99 4.88
CA SER A 319 17.84 16.03 3.40
C SER A 319 19.18 16.35 2.72
N ASP A 320 20.28 15.87 3.31
CA ASP A 320 21.66 16.08 2.84
C ASP A 320 22.42 14.74 2.72
N VAL A 321 21.68 13.65 2.50
CA VAL A 321 22.27 12.33 2.22
C VAL A 321 22.77 12.30 0.78
N ASP A 322 24.04 11.92 0.59
CA ASP A 322 24.63 11.72 -0.73
C ASP A 322 23.92 10.59 -1.50
N PRO A 323 23.49 10.79 -2.77
CA PRO A 323 22.91 9.74 -3.60
C PRO A 323 23.74 8.47 -3.73
N GLY A 324 25.08 8.55 -3.69
CA GLY A 324 25.98 7.40 -3.67
C GLY A 324 25.83 6.54 -2.41
N ALA A 325 25.66 7.17 -1.25
CA ALA A 325 25.36 6.49 0.01
C ALA A 325 23.97 5.82 0.03
N ILE A 326 22.97 6.43 -0.63
CA ILE A 326 21.63 5.83 -0.80
C ILE A 326 21.72 4.61 -1.72
N TYR A 327 22.34 4.77 -2.89
CA TYR A 327 22.51 3.69 -3.87
C TYR A 327 23.34 2.52 -3.33
N SER A 328 24.33 2.80 -2.46
CA SER A 328 25.08 1.76 -1.77
C SER A 328 24.18 0.86 -0.89
N GLN A 329 23.15 1.42 -0.26
CA GLN A 329 22.15 0.62 0.47
C GLN A 329 21.30 -0.22 -0.48
N VAL A 330 20.91 0.34 -1.63
CA VAL A 330 20.16 -0.39 -2.67
C VAL A 330 20.96 -1.59 -3.19
N ILE A 331 22.23 -1.42 -3.57
CA ILE A 331 23.06 -2.51 -4.09
C ILE A 331 23.32 -3.60 -3.02
N ASN A 332 23.47 -3.22 -1.75
CA ASN A 332 23.63 -4.17 -0.65
C ASN A 332 22.40 -5.08 -0.40
N THR A 333 21.27 -4.86 -1.08
CA THR A 333 20.11 -5.78 -1.03
C THR A 333 20.25 -7.01 -1.92
N GLY A 334 21.06 -6.94 -2.99
CA GLY A 334 21.10 -7.96 -4.04
C GLY A 334 19.88 -7.98 -4.98
N LEU A 335 18.98 -6.99 -4.91
CA LEU A 335 17.78 -6.93 -5.78
C LEU A 335 18.08 -6.54 -7.24
N LEU A 336 19.20 -5.85 -7.50
CA LEU A 336 19.58 -5.44 -8.85
C LEU A 336 20.52 -6.47 -9.51
N PRO A 337 20.54 -6.57 -10.85
CA PRO A 337 21.57 -7.32 -11.58
C PRO A 337 22.96 -6.66 -11.42
N GLY A 338 23.96 -7.10 -12.19
CA GLY A 338 25.22 -6.35 -12.31
C GLY A 338 24.96 -4.94 -12.85
N MET A 339 25.30 -3.90 -12.09
CA MET A 339 25.02 -2.50 -12.43
C MET A 339 26.30 -1.66 -12.50
N ILE A 340 26.37 -0.79 -13.50
CA ILE A 340 27.42 0.23 -13.66
C ILE A 340 26.84 1.64 -13.50
N THR A 341 27.55 2.47 -12.75
CA THR A 341 27.27 3.91 -12.63
C THR A 341 27.89 4.67 -13.81
N VAL A 342 27.10 5.51 -14.50
CA VAL A 342 27.57 6.32 -15.63
C VAL A 342 27.98 7.74 -15.20
N ASP A 343 28.97 8.31 -15.90
CA ASP A 343 29.54 9.61 -15.54
C ASP A 343 28.73 10.81 -16.06
N ALA A 344 29.11 12.02 -15.61
CA ALA A 344 28.41 13.26 -15.92
C ALA A 344 28.32 13.56 -17.42
N ASN A 345 29.38 13.26 -18.18
CA ASN A 345 29.39 13.45 -19.63
C ASN A 345 28.42 12.48 -20.31
N TYR A 346 28.28 11.25 -19.80
CA TYR A 346 27.32 10.28 -20.35
C TYR A 346 25.89 10.78 -20.19
N ILE A 347 25.48 11.17 -18.96
CA ILE A 347 24.10 11.62 -18.72
C ILE A 347 23.78 12.96 -19.41
N GLU A 348 24.77 13.84 -19.57
CA GLU A 348 24.60 15.10 -20.31
C GLU A 348 24.46 14.86 -21.82
N ASN A 349 25.34 14.04 -22.42
CA ASN A 349 25.33 13.83 -23.88
C ASN A 349 24.23 12.88 -24.36
N TYR A 350 23.81 11.89 -23.55
CA TYR A 350 22.85 10.85 -23.97
C TYR A 350 21.44 11.08 -23.43
N TYR A 351 21.28 11.65 -22.24
CA TYR A 351 19.98 11.94 -21.62
C TYR A 351 19.66 13.44 -21.50
N GLY A 352 20.59 14.33 -21.87
CA GLY A 352 20.40 15.78 -21.76
C GLY A 352 20.38 16.31 -20.32
N ILE A 353 20.86 15.53 -19.34
CA ILE A 353 20.85 15.88 -17.91
C ILE A 353 22.09 16.72 -17.59
N ASP A 354 21.90 18.03 -17.43
CA ASP A 354 22.94 18.98 -17.05
C ASP A 354 23.42 18.76 -15.61
N ALA A 355 24.54 18.03 -15.48
CA ALA A 355 25.17 17.71 -14.20
C ALA A 355 25.65 18.95 -13.42
N SER A 356 25.79 20.13 -14.06
CA SER A 356 26.14 21.36 -13.34
C SER A 356 25.03 21.80 -12.37
N GLN A 357 23.79 21.37 -12.60
CA GLN A 357 22.63 21.64 -11.74
C GLN A 357 22.51 20.68 -10.55
N LEU A 358 23.32 19.62 -10.51
CA LEU A 358 23.25 18.56 -9.50
C LEU A 358 24.28 18.79 -8.39
N ASP A 359 23.85 18.65 -7.14
CA ASP A 359 24.68 18.73 -5.94
C ASP A 359 25.33 17.37 -5.61
N GLY A 360 24.65 16.30 -5.99
CA GLY A 360 25.14 14.93 -6.05
C GLY A 360 24.22 14.10 -6.94
N TYR A 361 24.69 12.98 -7.46
CA TYR A 361 23.84 12.06 -8.22
C TYR A 361 24.38 10.63 -8.24
N VAL A 362 23.48 9.69 -8.47
CA VAL A 362 23.79 8.40 -9.07
C VAL A 362 22.91 8.25 -10.30
N PHE A 363 23.50 7.71 -11.36
CA PHE A 363 22.75 7.17 -12.48
C PHE A 363 23.36 5.81 -12.80
N ALA A 364 22.60 4.74 -12.60
CA ALA A 364 23.06 3.37 -12.78
C ALA A 364 22.20 2.63 -13.81
N ILE A 365 22.88 1.92 -14.71
CA ILE A 365 22.31 1.06 -15.75
C ILE A 365 22.91 -0.35 -15.61
N PRO A 366 22.38 -1.40 -16.24
CA PRO A 366 22.89 -2.75 -16.09
C PRO A 366 24.14 -2.95 -16.96
N GLU A 367 25.04 -3.84 -16.52
CA GLU A 367 26.15 -4.33 -17.32
C GLU A 367 25.65 -5.17 -18.51
N ASP A 368 24.56 -5.90 -18.31
CA ASP A 368 23.87 -6.66 -19.34
C ASP A 368 22.72 -5.83 -19.94
N VAL A 369 22.90 -5.43 -21.20
CA VAL A 369 21.93 -4.61 -21.97
C VAL A 369 20.58 -5.30 -22.23
N THR A 370 20.42 -6.58 -21.86
CA THR A 370 19.11 -7.26 -21.88
C THR A 370 18.18 -6.85 -20.74
N HIS A 371 18.65 -6.09 -19.75
CA HIS A 371 17.86 -5.67 -18.59
C HIS A 371 17.33 -4.23 -18.71
N ALA A 372 16.04 -4.05 -18.39
CA ALA A 372 15.42 -2.74 -18.24
C ALA A 372 15.93 -1.96 -17.02
N ASP A 373 16.60 -2.61 -16.07
CA ASP A 373 16.95 -2.02 -14.79
C ASP A 373 17.71 -0.70 -14.92
N THR A 374 17.28 0.32 -14.17
CA THR A 374 17.90 1.64 -14.12
C THR A 374 17.51 2.33 -12.83
N VAL A 375 18.52 2.79 -12.09
CA VAL A 375 18.32 3.55 -10.85
C VAL A 375 19.01 4.90 -11.01
N ALA A 376 18.22 5.94 -11.19
CA ALA A 376 18.67 7.33 -11.17
C ALA A 376 18.20 7.98 -9.86
N ILE A 377 19.13 8.60 -9.14
CA ILE A 377 18.90 9.38 -7.92
C ILE A 377 19.66 10.69 -8.09
N LEU A 378 18.97 11.77 -8.44
CA LEU A 378 19.54 13.08 -8.69
C LEU A 378 19.20 14.00 -7.50
N LYS A 379 20.20 14.71 -6.94
CA LYS A 379 20.01 15.75 -5.93
C LYS A 379 20.26 17.11 -6.57
N ALA A 380 19.24 17.94 -6.71
CA ALA A 380 19.36 19.27 -7.30
C ALA A 380 20.09 20.25 -6.35
N LYS A 381 20.93 21.13 -6.91
CA LYS A 381 21.50 22.28 -6.16
C LYS A 381 20.44 23.27 -5.69
N ASN A 382 19.33 23.37 -6.42
CA ASN A 382 18.22 24.27 -6.11
C ASN A 382 16.87 23.56 -6.37
N ALA A 383 15.92 23.71 -5.45
CA ALA A 383 14.55 23.18 -5.61
C ALA A 383 13.84 23.67 -6.89
N THR A 384 14.22 24.82 -7.43
CA THR A 384 13.72 25.37 -8.69
C THR A 384 13.99 24.48 -9.91
N ASN A 385 15.00 23.60 -9.84
CA ASN A 385 15.44 22.77 -10.96
C ASN A 385 14.79 21.37 -10.92
N VAL A 386 14.16 21.01 -9.79
CA VAL A 386 13.48 19.71 -9.58
C VAL A 386 12.44 19.39 -10.67
N PRO A 387 11.58 20.33 -11.13
CA PRO A 387 10.64 20.05 -12.21
C PRO A 387 11.33 19.71 -13.55
N ALA A 388 12.38 20.44 -13.92
CA ALA A 388 13.12 20.21 -15.16
C ALA A 388 13.86 18.87 -15.13
N LEU A 389 14.50 18.54 -14.00
CA LEU A 389 15.14 17.24 -13.77
C LEU A 389 14.13 16.09 -13.79
N ALA A 390 12.90 16.31 -13.31
CA ALA A 390 11.82 15.34 -13.39
C ALA A 390 11.30 15.13 -14.82
N GLU A 391 11.19 16.19 -15.62
CA GLU A 391 10.90 16.11 -17.06
C GLU A 391 12.02 15.37 -17.83
N GLN A 392 13.29 15.65 -17.50
CA GLN A 392 14.44 14.95 -18.10
C GLN A 392 14.43 13.44 -17.78
N LEU A 393 14.25 13.04 -16.52
CA LEU A 393 14.10 11.61 -16.18
C LEU A 393 12.84 10.99 -16.81
N SER A 394 11.76 11.76 -16.99
CA SER A 394 10.56 11.28 -17.68
C SER A 394 10.82 11.05 -19.18
N ALA A 395 11.68 11.84 -19.79
CA ALA A 395 12.16 11.63 -21.16
C ALA A 395 13.04 10.37 -21.27
N VAL A 396 13.90 10.09 -20.27
CA VAL A 396 14.66 8.82 -20.20
C VAL A 396 13.72 7.61 -20.18
N GLN A 397 12.69 7.65 -19.32
CA GLN A 397 11.68 6.58 -19.24
C GLN A 397 10.97 6.38 -20.59
N GLN A 398 10.55 7.46 -21.24
CA GLN A 398 9.87 7.39 -22.53
C GLN A 398 10.79 6.91 -23.67
N GLN A 399 12.07 7.30 -23.67
CA GLN A 399 13.06 6.82 -24.63
C GLN A 399 13.32 5.32 -24.47
N LYS A 400 13.65 4.86 -23.24
CA LYS A 400 13.94 3.44 -23.00
C LYS A 400 12.70 2.57 -23.24
N ALA A 401 11.50 3.08 -23.00
CA ALA A 401 10.26 2.41 -23.40
C ALA A 401 10.16 2.26 -24.93
N GLN A 402 10.40 3.32 -25.70
CA GLN A 402 10.39 3.26 -27.18
C GLN A 402 11.47 2.31 -27.73
N GLU A 403 12.66 2.30 -27.14
CA GLU A 403 13.77 1.41 -27.53
C GLU A 403 13.45 -0.07 -27.28
N LEU A 404 12.71 -0.41 -26.21
CA LEU A 404 12.39 -1.80 -25.86
C LEU A 404 11.07 -2.31 -26.46
N GLN A 405 10.14 -1.43 -26.85
CA GLN A 405 8.75 -1.79 -27.21
C GLN A 405 8.64 -2.83 -28.34
N GLU A 406 9.51 -2.78 -29.36
CA GLU A 406 9.49 -3.73 -30.50
C GLU A 406 10.41 -4.95 -30.29
N TYR A 407 11.33 -4.91 -29.33
CA TYR A 407 12.45 -5.87 -29.23
C TYR A 407 12.48 -6.70 -27.94
N MET A 408 12.00 -6.16 -26.82
CA MET A 408 12.02 -6.80 -25.50
C MET A 408 10.74 -6.47 -24.72
N PRO A 409 9.59 -7.09 -25.06
CA PRO A 409 8.27 -6.69 -24.54
C PRO A 409 8.13 -6.86 -23.03
N ASP A 410 8.85 -7.80 -22.40
CA ASP A 410 8.81 -8.03 -20.96
C ASP A 410 9.57 -6.92 -20.21
N GLN A 411 10.75 -6.56 -20.73
CA GLN A 411 11.58 -5.45 -20.25
C GLN A 411 10.88 -4.09 -20.47
N TYR A 412 10.13 -3.95 -21.57
CA TYR A 412 9.26 -2.81 -21.79
C TYR A 412 8.21 -2.63 -20.67
N GLN A 413 7.62 -3.70 -20.12
CA GLN A 413 6.65 -3.55 -19.01
C GLN A 413 7.30 -2.95 -17.76
N ILE A 414 8.54 -3.33 -17.45
CA ILE A 414 9.30 -2.78 -16.31
C ILE A 414 9.50 -1.26 -16.49
N VAL A 415 9.86 -0.81 -17.69
CA VAL A 415 9.98 0.64 -17.98
C VAL A 415 8.61 1.32 -17.97
N ALA A 416 7.58 0.73 -18.58
CA ALA A 416 6.24 1.29 -18.68
C ALA A 416 5.53 1.43 -17.32
N ALA A 417 5.83 0.56 -16.36
CA ALA A 417 5.33 0.63 -14.98
C ALA A 417 6.14 1.60 -14.09
N SER A 418 7.39 1.94 -14.48
CA SER A 418 8.21 2.89 -13.73
C SER A 418 7.67 4.32 -13.81
N SER A 419 7.97 5.13 -12.79
CA SER A 419 7.59 6.54 -12.74
C SER A 419 8.68 7.38 -12.08
N VAL A 420 8.75 8.67 -12.44
CA VAL A 420 9.65 9.62 -11.80
C VAL A 420 8.99 10.16 -10.52
N LYS A 421 9.76 10.19 -9.44
CA LYS A 421 9.32 10.68 -8.13
C LYS A 421 10.23 11.81 -7.66
N THR A 422 9.66 12.73 -6.88
CA THR A 422 10.37 13.90 -6.34
C THR A 422 10.18 13.99 -4.84
N TYR A 423 11.20 14.48 -4.13
CA TYR A 423 11.14 14.73 -2.69
C TYR A 423 12.15 15.82 -2.31
N GLY A 424 11.67 16.99 -1.85
CA GLY A 424 12.55 18.14 -1.59
C GLY A 424 13.40 18.52 -2.81
N ASN A 425 14.73 18.44 -2.68
CA ASN A 425 15.68 18.64 -3.79
C ASN A 425 15.95 17.38 -4.63
N TYR A 426 15.43 16.22 -4.26
CA TYR A 426 15.72 14.94 -4.91
C TYR A 426 14.70 14.64 -6.02
N VAL A 427 15.21 14.03 -7.10
CA VAL A 427 14.44 13.46 -8.21
C VAL A 427 14.97 12.06 -8.46
N TYR A 428 14.11 11.05 -8.48
CA TYR A 428 14.54 9.68 -8.71
C TYR A 428 13.61 8.91 -9.65
N LEU A 429 14.18 7.89 -10.28
CA LEU A 429 13.52 7.00 -11.23
C LEU A 429 14.09 5.60 -11.01
N VAL A 430 13.20 4.63 -10.79
CA VAL A 430 13.54 3.22 -10.63
C VAL A 430 12.78 2.41 -11.67
N MET A 431 13.50 1.94 -12.68
CA MET A 431 13.08 0.82 -13.53
C MET A 431 13.68 -0.43 -12.88
N SER A 432 12.86 -1.33 -12.39
CA SER A 432 13.25 -2.65 -11.88
C SER A 432 11.99 -3.45 -11.55
N PRO A 433 11.96 -4.79 -11.67
CA PRO A 433 10.87 -5.59 -11.09
C PRO A 433 10.71 -5.37 -9.58
N TYR A 434 11.78 -4.98 -8.88
CA TYR A 434 11.78 -4.73 -7.43
C TYR A 434 11.61 -3.26 -7.05
N ALA A 435 11.05 -2.44 -7.95
CA ALA A 435 10.99 -0.99 -7.79
C ALA A 435 10.47 -0.54 -6.42
N ALA A 436 9.35 -1.10 -5.93
CA ALA A 436 8.75 -0.69 -4.65
C ALA A 436 9.71 -0.82 -3.44
N ALA A 437 10.52 -1.87 -3.38
CA ALA A 437 11.49 -2.07 -2.29
C ALA A 437 12.68 -1.12 -2.40
N ILE A 438 13.18 -0.90 -3.62
CA ILE A 438 14.27 0.05 -3.92
C ILE A 438 13.83 1.48 -3.61
N GLU A 439 12.62 1.85 -4.01
CA GLU A 439 12.02 3.17 -3.74
C GLU A 439 11.76 3.38 -2.25
N GLN A 440 11.41 2.33 -1.48
CA GLN A 440 11.30 2.43 -0.03
C GLN A 440 12.65 2.77 0.63
N ILE A 441 13.76 2.18 0.16
CA ILE A 441 15.11 2.51 0.62
C ILE A 441 15.46 3.97 0.27
N ILE A 442 15.22 4.38 -0.97
CA ILE A 442 15.45 5.77 -1.42
C ILE A 442 14.63 6.76 -0.58
N ALA A 443 13.32 6.53 -0.45
CA ALA A 443 12.42 7.38 0.33
C ALA A 443 12.88 7.50 1.80
N SER A 444 13.16 6.38 2.47
CA SER A 444 13.58 6.37 3.88
C SER A 444 14.92 7.04 4.18
N ASN A 445 15.73 7.36 3.16
CA ASN A 445 16.95 8.15 3.30
C ASN A 445 16.74 9.65 3.04
N ILE A 446 15.65 10.06 2.40
CA ILE A 446 15.39 11.46 2.02
C ILE A 446 14.22 12.11 2.77
N SER A 447 13.33 11.31 3.40
CA SER A 447 12.09 11.72 4.09
C SER A 447 12.22 12.13 5.56
#